data_AF-Q9YDT5-F1
#
_entry.id   AF-Q9YDT5-F1
#
_cell.length_a   1.000
_cell.length_b   1.000
_cell.length_c   1.000
_cell.angle_alpha   90.00
_cell.angle_beta   90.00
_cell.angle_gamma   90.00
#
_symmetry.space_group_name_H-M   'P 1'
#
loop_
_entity.id
_entity.type
_entity.pdbx_description
1 polymer ?
#
loop_
_entity_poly.entity_id
_entity_poly.type
_entity_poly.pdbx_seq_one_letter_code
_entity_poly.pdbx_strand_id
1 'polypeptide(L)'
;MGYSRFRTVKSLQPGFIAVISEVALEAVKAKIAASRNPFAAYDYAEALDALISVLPPEAKQDITKRLGVDVDIVVEEALGSCSRDPNAHPYVNEARCLRRVKEDLDKLLRVVFDVAHRRGLFVVEREVLYGGEA
;
A
#
# COMPACT_ATOMS: atom_id res chain seq x y z
N MET A 1 -31.68 -26.26 -3.28
CA MET A 1 -31.59 -24.84 -3.68
C MET A 1 -30.57 -24.17 -2.77
N GLY A 2 -29.41 -23.77 -3.29
CA GLY A 2 -28.36 -23.10 -2.51
C GLY A 2 -27.45 -22.35 -3.45
N TYR A 3 -27.61 -21.04 -3.53
CA TYR A 3 -26.88 -20.18 -4.46
C TYR A 3 -25.48 -19.89 -3.90
N SER A 4 -24.46 -20.64 -4.33
CA SER A 4 -23.10 -20.13 -4.31
C SER A 4 -22.96 -19.10 -5.43
N ARG A 5 -23.30 -17.84 -5.15
CA ARG A 5 -22.91 -16.73 -6.01
C ARG A 5 -21.40 -16.59 -5.94
N PHE A 6 -20.70 -17.35 -6.78
CA PHE A 6 -19.41 -16.91 -7.30
C PHE A 6 -19.70 -15.60 -8.01
N ARG A 7 -19.47 -14.47 -7.31
CA ARG A 7 -19.32 -13.20 -8.00
C ARG A 7 -18.06 -13.37 -8.81
N THR A 8 -18.22 -13.67 -10.10
CA THR A 8 -17.20 -13.47 -11.10
C THR A 8 -16.86 -11.99 -11.04
N VAL A 9 -15.88 -11.64 -10.20
CA VAL A 9 -15.26 -10.32 -10.20
C VAL A 9 -14.74 -10.19 -11.63
N LYS A 10 -15.24 -9.19 -12.37
CA LYS A 10 -14.84 -8.91 -13.75
C LYS A 10 -13.32 -9.09 -13.83
N SER A 11 -12.90 -10.08 -14.61
CA SER A 11 -11.58 -10.69 -14.53
C SER A 11 -10.50 -9.63 -14.72
N LEU A 12 -9.80 -9.28 -13.64
CA LEU A 12 -8.43 -8.81 -13.79
C LEU A 12 -7.67 -10.01 -14.34
N GLN A 13 -6.99 -9.82 -15.47
CA GLN A 13 -6.20 -10.90 -16.07
C GLN A 13 -5.24 -11.46 -15.00
N PRO A 14 -5.00 -12.77 -14.92
CA PRO A 14 -4.16 -13.36 -13.89
C PRO A 14 -2.78 -12.68 -13.75
N GLY A 15 -2.20 -12.23 -14.87
CA GLY A 15 -0.96 -11.47 -14.87
C GLY A 15 -1.04 -10.10 -14.18
N PHE A 16 -2.20 -9.42 -14.24
CA PHE A 16 -2.39 -8.12 -13.58
C PHE A 16 -2.47 -8.26 -12.06
N ILE A 17 -3.06 -9.35 -11.57
CA ILE A 17 -3.14 -9.67 -10.14
C ILE A 17 -1.75 -10.02 -9.58
N ALA A 18 -0.93 -10.75 -10.36
CA ALA A 18 0.45 -11.06 -9.99
C ALA A 18 1.30 -9.78 -9.84
N VAL A 19 1.22 -8.85 -10.80
CA VAL A 19 1.93 -7.56 -10.74
C VAL A 19 1.51 -6.75 -9.53
N ILE A 20 0.20 -6.61 -9.28
CA ILE A 20 -0.31 -5.88 -8.10
C ILE A 20 0.20 -6.53 -6.80
N SER A 21 0.26 -7.86 -6.74
CA SER A 21 0.72 -8.60 -5.57
C SER A 21 2.22 -8.44 -5.32
N GLU A 22 3.04 -8.45 -6.39
CA GLU A 22 4.49 -8.18 -6.30
C GLU A 22 4.77 -6.76 -5.81
N VAL A 23 4.10 -5.75 -6.39
CA VAL A 23 4.28 -4.35 -5.99
C VAL A 23 3.79 -4.13 -4.54
N ALA A 24 2.71 -4.80 -4.13
CA ALA A 24 2.26 -4.76 -2.74
C ALA A 24 3.25 -5.43 -1.77
N LEU A 25 3.92 -6.50 -2.18
CA LEU A 25 4.98 -7.12 -1.38
C LEU A 25 6.15 -6.15 -1.18
N GLU A 26 6.56 -5.42 -2.22
CA GLU A 26 7.61 -4.40 -2.11
C GLU A 26 7.21 -3.26 -1.17
N ALA A 27 5.96 -2.77 -1.25
CA ALA A 27 5.44 -1.78 -0.31
C ALA A 27 5.47 -2.29 1.16
N VAL A 28 5.16 -3.57 1.39
CA VAL A 28 5.23 -4.19 2.72
C VAL A 28 6.68 -4.34 3.20
N LYS A 29 7.62 -4.74 2.33
CA LYS A 29 9.05 -4.81 2.67
C LYS A 29 9.60 -3.44 3.04
N ALA A 30 9.27 -2.41 2.24
CA ALA A 30 9.69 -1.04 2.49
C ALA A 30 9.11 -0.50 3.82
N LYS A 31 7.85 -0.81 4.15
CA LYS A 31 7.27 -0.53 5.48
C LYS A 31 8.06 -1.18 6.62
N ILE A 32 8.46 -2.44 6.47
CA ILE A 32 9.25 -3.15 7.49
C ILE A 32 10.62 -2.47 7.65
N ALA A 33 11.26 -2.07 6.55
CA ALA A 33 12.50 -1.31 6.57
C ALA A 33 12.33 0.06 7.27
N ALA A 34 11.28 0.82 6.94
CA ALA A 34 10.92 2.09 7.56
C ALA A 34 10.61 1.98 9.07
N SER A 35 10.24 0.79 9.54
CA SER A 35 10.04 0.52 10.97
C SER A 35 11.35 0.32 11.73
N ARG A 36 12.44 -0.03 11.04
CA ARG A 36 13.78 -0.22 11.61
C ARG A 36 14.67 1.00 11.42
N ASN A 37 14.47 1.73 10.33
CA ASN A 37 15.21 2.93 9.98
C ASN A 37 14.23 4.04 9.51
N PRO A 38 14.08 5.17 10.23
CA PRO A 38 13.20 6.25 9.82
C PRO A 38 13.51 6.81 8.41
N PHE A 39 14.77 6.74 7.96
CA PHE A 39 15.17 7.23 6.64
C PHE A 39 14.64 6.37 5.49
N ALA A 40 14.30 5.10 5.76
CA ALA A 40 13.63 4.24 4.78
C ALA A 40 12.13 4.62 4.60
N ALA A 41 11.63 5.67 5.26
CA ALA A 41 10.30 6.20 4.99
C ALA A 41 10.16 6.77 3.56
N TYR A 42 11.25 7.25 2.96
CA TYR A 42 11.25 7.67 1.55
C TYR A 42 11.07 6.47 0.61
N ASP A 43 11.84 5.39 0.81
CA ASP A 43 11.69 4.15 0.05
C ASP A 43 10.28 3.56 0.22
N TYR A 44 9.70 3.68 1.42
CA TYR A 44 8.33 3.27 1.69
C TYR A 44 7.30 4.12 0.93
N ALA A 45 7.48 5.43 0.90
CA ALA A 45 6.63 6.33 0.13
C ALA A 45 6.70 6.02 -1.38
N GLU A 46 7.89 5.80 -1.92
CA GLU A 46 8.10 5.44 -3.33
C GLU A 46 7.47 4.07 -3.68
N ALA A 47 7.63 3.06 -2.81
CA ALA A 47 7.00 1.76 -3.01
C ALA A 47 5.47 1.82 -2.93
N LEU A 48 4.92 2.70 -2.07
CA LEU A 48 3.48 2.91 -1.94
C LEU A 48 2.90 3.66 -3.16
N ASP A 49 3.64 4.63 -3.70
CA ASP A 49 3.30 5.32 -4.95
C ASP A 49 3.22 4.34 -6.13
N ALA A 50 4.22 3.47 -6.26
CA ALA A 50 4.23 2.42 -7.27
C ALA A 50 3.01 1.49 -7.14
N LEU A 51 2.65 1.12 -5.91
CA LEU A 51 1.45 0.31 -5.65
C LEU A 51 0.19 1.04 -6.08
N ILE A 52 0.02 2.30 -5.70
CA ILE A 52 -1.16 3.09 -6.07
C ILE A 52 -1.25 3.23 -7.57
N SER A 53 -0.13 3.50 -8.24
CA SER A 53 -0.06 3.65 -9.70
C SER A 53 -0.56 2.44 -10.49
N VAL A 54 -0.36 1.22 -9.99
CA VAL A 54 -0.84 -0.01 -10.65
C VAL A 54 -2.28 -0.37 -10.28
N LEU A 55 -2.91 0.32 -9.33
CA LEU A 55 -4.31 0.07 -8.98
C LEU A 55 -5.26 0.52 -10.09
N PRO A 56 -6.35 -0.22 -10.33
CA PRO A 56 -7.37 0.19 -11.27
C PRO A 56 -8.03 1.52 -10.81
N PRO A 57 -8.45 2.38 -11.75
CA PRO A 57 -8.98 3.72 -11.45
C PRO A 57 -10.13 3.69 -10.43
N GLU A 58 -10.97 2.66 -10.49
CA GLU A 58 -12.11 2.53 -9.59
C GLU A 58 -11.67 2.22 -8.16
N ALA A 59 -10.52 1.55 -7.97
CA ALA A 59 -9.97 1.32 -6.63
C ALA A 59 -9.34 2.60 -6.07
N LYS A 60 -8.66 3.40 -6.91
CA LYS A 60 -8.18 4.74 -6.53
C LYS A 60 -9.32 5.63 -6.04
N GLN A 61 -10.44 5.66 -6.78
CA GLN A 61 -11.63 6.43 -6.38
C GLN A 61 -12.19 6.00 -5.02
N ASP A 62 -12.20 4.70 -4.71
CA ASP A 62 -12.67 4.19 -3.41
C ASP A 62 -11.71 4.54 -2.27
N ILE A 63 -10.39 4.55 -2.54
CA ILE A 63 -9.36 5.00 -1.59
C ILE A 63 -9.53 6.49 -1.30
N THR A 64 -9.61 7.34 -2.34
CA THR A 64 -9.85 8.78 -2.21
C THR A 64 -11.12 9.08 -1.41
N LYS A 65 -12.23 8.38 -1.68
CA LYS A 65 -13.47 8.53 -0.90
C LYS A 65 -13.32 8.18 0.58
N ARG A 66 -12.46 7.22 0.91
CA ARG A 66 -12.22 6.80 2.30
C ARG A 66 -11.28 7.71 3.05
N LEU A 67 -10.28 8.25 2.36
CA LEU A 67 -9.35 9.21 2.94
C LEU A 67 -9.98 10.61 3.05
N GLY A 68 -10.97 10.92 2.21
CA GLY A 68 -11.54 12.27 2.10
C GLY A 68 -10.61 13.28 1.41
N VAL A 69 -9.49 12.80 0.87
CA VAL A 69 -8.46 13.55 0.17
C VAL A 69 -7.94 12.67 -0.97
N ASP A 70 -7.47 13.31 -2.04
CA ASP A 70 -6.90 12.60 -3.18
C ASP A 70 -5.69 11.77 -2.75
N VAL A 71 -5.65 10.52 -3.18
CA VAL A 71 -4.61 9.57 -2.79
C VAL A 71 -3.23 10.00 -3.30
N ASP A 72 -3.18 10.59 -4.50
CA ASP A 72 -1.94 11.06 -5.12
C ASP A 72 -1.38 12.26 -4.32
N ILE A 73 -2.24 13.14 -3.79
CA ILE A 73 -1.85 14.26 -2.92
C ILE A 73 -1.25 13.77 -1.61
N VAL A 74 -1.83 12.73 -0.98
CA VAL A 74 -1.31 12.19 0.29
C VAL A 74 0.10 11.64 0.13
N VAL A 75 0.39 11.00 -1.00
CA VAL A 75 1.71 10.45 -1.29
C VAL A 75 2.71 11.56 -1.62
N GLU A 76 2.33 12.56 -2.42
CA GLU A 76 3.17 13.72 -2.70
C GLU A 76 3.50 14.51 -1.43
N GLU A 77 2.51 14.75 -0.57
CA GLU A 77 2.74 15.40 0.73
C GLU A 77 3.68 14.56 1.59
N ALA A 78 3.52 13.23 1.64
CA ALA A 78 4.42 12.35 2.37
C ALA A 78 5.87 12.40 1.83
N LEU A 79 6.05 12.51 0.52
CA LEU A 79 7.36 12.63 -0.15
C LEU A 79 8.00 14.02 0.01
N GLY A 80 7.18 15.08 0.07
CA GLY A 80 7.64 16.48 0.08
C GLY A 80 7.72 17.14 1.46
N SER A 81 7.09 16.57 2.49
CA SER A 81 6.95 17.24 3.80
C SER A 81 8.19 17.20 4.70
N CYS A 82 9.13 16.30 4.46
CA CYS A 82 10.42 16.26 5.17
C CYS A 82 11.57 16.64 4.24
N SER A 83 12.39 17.60 4.69
CA SER A 83 13.59 18.04 3.97
C SER A 83 14.46 16.83 3.59
N ARG A 84 14.75 16.67 2.29
CA ARG A 84 15.74 15.71 1.79
C ARG A 84 17.18 16.19 1.99
N ASP A 85 17.39 17.39 2.53
CA ASP A 85 18.71 17.96 2.76
C ASP A 85 19.28 17.49 4.12
N PRO A 86 20.28 16.58 4.11
CA PRO A 86 20.88 16.04 5.32
C PRO A 86 21.67 17.09 6.12
N ASN A 87 21.83 18.32 5.61
CA ASN A 87 22.50 19.43 6.28
C ASN A 87 21.55 20.45 6.90
N ALA A 88 20.22 20.33 6.72
CA ALA A 88 19.31 21.44 6.93
C ALA A 88 18.94 21.76 8.39
N HIS A 89 19.00 20.86 9.40
CA HIS A 89 18.88 21.18 10.85
C HIS A 89 18.89 19.89 11.73
N PRO A 90 18.97 19.94 13.09
CA PRO A 90 19.45 18.81 13.89
C PRO A 90 18.56 17.57 13.75
N TYR A 91 19.21 16.43 13.46
CA TYR A 91 18.68 15.08 13.19
C TYR A 91 17.43 14.63 13.97
N VAL A 92 17.16 15.21 15.14
CA VAL A 92 15.97 14.91 15.96
C VAL A 92 14.66 15.40 15.33
N ASN A 93 14.67 16.56 14.66
CA ASN A 93 13.47 17.11 14.02
C ASN A 93 13.14 16.34 12.73
N GLU A 94 14.16 15.93 12.00
CA GLU A 94 14.03 15.13 10.77
C GLU A 94 13.55 13.71 11.10
N ALA A 95 14.14 13.03 12.09
CA ALA A 95 13.68 11.71 12.53
C ALA A 95 12.27 11.73 13.15
N ARG A 96 11.80 12.87 13.68
CA ARG A 96 10.42 13.06 14.12
C ARG A 96 9.48 13.29 12.94
N CYS A 97 9.90 14.08 11.95
CA CYS A 97 9.17 14.30 10.70
C CYS A 97 8.96 12.97 9.96
N LEU A 98 10.03 12.21 9.74
CA LEU A 98 9.99 10.91 9.05
C LEU A 98 9.12 9.88 9.77
N ARG A 99 9.08 9.92 11.11
CA ARG A 99 8.15 9.09 11.89
C ARG A 99 6.70 9.44 11.62
N ARG A 100 6.35 10.73 11.55
CA ARG A 100 5.01 11.19 11.22
C ARG A 100 4.61 10.80 9.79
N VAL A 101 5.52 11.00 8.84
CA VAL A 101 5.32 10.54 7.45
C VAL A 101 5.06 9.04 7.40
N LYS A 102 5.86 8.23 8.11
CA LYS A 102 5.65 6.78 8.20
C LYS A 102 4.26 6.42 8.77
N GLU A 103 3.79 7.13 9.79
CA GLU A 103 2.45 6.90 10.36
C GLU A 103 1.33 7.19 9.35
N ASP A 104 1.47 8.23 8.54
CA ASP A 104 0.50 8.60 7.51
C ASP A 104 0.55 7.60 6.33
N LEU A 105 1.74 7.17 5.91
CA LEU A 105 1.92 6.07 4.94
C LEU A 105 1.31 4.75 5.46
N ASP A 106 1.45 4.45 6.76
CA ASP A 106 0.84 3.25 7.37
C ASP A 106 -0.69 3.28 7.36
N LYS A 107 -1.30 4.47 7.53
CA LYS A 107 -2.76 4.64 7.38
C LYS A 107 -3.16 4.44 5.93
N LEU A 108 -2.43 5.05 5.00
CA LEU A 108 -2.69 4.94 3.56
C LEU A 108 -2.61 3.48 3.09
N LEU A 109 -1.53 2.77 3.43
CA LEU A 109 -1.35 1.35 3.09
C LEU A 109 -2.50 0.50 3.62
N ARG A 110 -2.99 0.74 4.85
CA ARG A 110 -4.14 0.01 5.41
C ARG A 110 -5.41 0.23 4.59
N VAL A 111 -5.68 1.48 4.19
CA VAL A 111 -6.86 1.80 3.36
C VAL A 111 -6.75 1.16 1.99
N VAL A 112 -5.58 1.26 1.36
CA VAL A 112 -5.27 0.63 0.07
C VAL A 112 -5.52 -0.87 0.14
N PHE A 113 -4.97 -1.56 1.14
CA PHE A 113 -5.13 -3.01 1.32
C PHE A 113 -6.59 -3.41 1.57
N ASP A 114 -7.34 -2.67 2.39
CA ASP A 114 -8.76 -2.99 2.64
C ASP A 114 -9.61 -2.78 1.38
N VAL A 115 -9.38 -1.71 0.60
CA VAL A 115 -10.09 -1.49 -0.68
C VAL A 115 -9.73 -2.59 -1.68
N ALA A 116 -8.45 -2.89 -1.83
CA ALA A 116 -7.97 -3.89 -2.77
C ALA A 116 -8.41 -5.31 -2.39
N HIS A 117 -8.43 -5.65 -1.10
CA HIS A 117 -8.97 -6.92 -0.60
C HIS A 117 -10.47 -7.06 -0.91
N ARG A 118 -11.28 -6.04 -0.62
CA ARG A 118 -12.73 -6.04 -0.92
C ARG A 118 -13.02 -6.19 -2.41
N ARG A 119 -12.10 -5.73 -3.25
CA ARG A 119 -12.21 -5.79 -4.72
C ARG A 119 -11.54 -7.03 -5.33
N GLY A 120 -10.90 -7.88 -4.53
CA GLY A 120 -10.21 -9.08 -5.02
C GLY A 120 -9.00 -8.75 -5.90
N LEU A 121 -8.30 -7.64 -5.63
CA LEU A 121 -7.12 -7.21 -6.40
C LEU A 121 -5.83 -7.94 -5.98
N PHE A 122 -5.85 -8.63 -4.85
CA PHE A 122 -4.76 -9.47 -4.37
C PHE A 122 -5.23 -10.91 -4.26
N VAL A 123 -4.35 -11.84 -4.60
CA VAL A 123 -4.45 -13.21 -4.14
C VAL A 123 -3.59 -13.29 -2.89
N VAL A 124 -4.24 -13.33 -1.72
CA VAL A 124 -3.56 -13.92 -0.57
C VAL A 124 -3.58 -15.41 -0.90
N GLU A 125 -2.46 -15.97 -1.36
CA GLU A 125 -2.34 -17.43 -1.42
C GLU A 125 -2.56 -17.95 0.00
N ARG A 126 -3.77 -18.45 0.24
CA ARG A 126 -4.17 -19.14 1.46
C ARG A 126 -4.03 -20.65 1.27
N GLU A 127 -3.18 -21.08 0.35
CA GLU A 127 -2.67 -22.44 0.22
C GLU A 127 -1.22 -22.32 0.73
N VAL A 128 -0.87 -22.70 1.96
CA VAL A 128 -0.73 -24.08 2.42
C VAL A 128 -0.89 -24.12 3.96
N LEU A 129 -2.09 -24.30 4.51
CA LEU A 129 -2.25 -24.70 5.93
C LEU A 129 -3.40 -25.69 6.20
N TYR A 130 -4.11 -26.14 5.16
CA TYR A 130 -4.95 -27.32 5.26
C TYR A 130 -4.53 -28.28 4.15
N GLY A 131 -3.39 -28.92 4.37
CA GLY A 131 -3.15 -30.24 3.81
C GLY A 131 -4.20 -31.18 4.39
N GLY A 132 -5.39 -31.15 3.79
CA GLY A 132 -6.26 -32.30 3.78
C GLY A 132 -5.56 -33.35 2.95
N GLU A 133 -4.85 -34.26 3.63
CA GLU A 133 -4.60 -35.56 3.06
C GLU A 133 -5.88 -36.40 3.22
N ALA A 134 -6.36 -36.83 2.05
CA ALA A 134 -7.25 -37.93 1.69
C ALA A 134 -7.90 -38.77 2.81
#